data_AF-H6BDK3-F1
#
_entry.id   AF-H6BDK3-F1
#
_cell.length_a   1.000
_cell.length_b   1.000
_cell.length_c   1.000
_cell.angle_alpha   90.00
_cell.angle_beta   90.00
_cell.angle_gamma   90.00
#
_symmetry.space_group_name_H-M   'P 1'
#
loop_
_entity.id
_entity.type
_entity.pdbx_description
1 polymer ?
#
loop_
_entity_poly.entity_id
_entity_poly.type
_entity_poly.pdbx_seq_one_letter_code
_entity_poly.pdbx_strand_id
1 'polypeptide(L)'
;ISLRNGYHGNAAATMGATAQCNWKFNIVQTGVHHALNPDPYRGAFGSDGEKYAKDIQETIDYGTTGRVAGFISEAIQGVGGIVELAPGYLPAAYKMVREAGGLCIADEVQAGVARIGSHFWGFEGQGVIPDIVTMAKGIGNGMPIGAVVTTPEIAQVLTRRSYFNTFGGNPVSTAAGHAVLKV
;
A
#
# COMPACT_ATOMS: atom_id res chain seq x y z
N ILE A 1 -3.16 9.17 2.62
CA ILE A 1 -1.99 9.15 3.53
C ILE A 1 -1.08 7.99 3.12
N SER A 2 0.23 8.18 3.13
CA SER A 2 1.25 7.13 2.96
C SER A 2 2.28 7.25 4.09
N LEU A 3 3.24 6.34 4.15
CA LEU A 3 4.29 6.32 5.18
C LEU A 3 5.59 6.90 4.63
N ARG A 4 6.28 7.68 5.47
CA ARG A 4 7.70 7.99 5.25
C ARG A 4 8.47 6.68 5.02
N ASN A 5 9.49 6.74 4.16
CA ASN A 5 10.30 5.59 3.74
C ASN A 5 9.59 4.54 2.84
N GLY A 6 8.28 4.68 2.56
CA GLY A 6 7.54 3.78 1.67
C GLY A 6 7.85 3.99 0.17
N TYR A 7 7.64 2.95 -0.62
CA TYR A 7 7.77 2.98 -2.09
C TYR A 7 6.53 2.38 -2.77
N HIS A 8 5.85 3.19 -3.59
CA HIS A 8 4.61 2.82 -4.27
C HIS A 8 4.70 2.95 -5.80
N GLY A 9 5.91 3.15 -6.33
CA GLY A 9 6.17 3.32 -7.76
C GLY A 9 6.65 4.73 -8.13
N ASN A 10 6.88 4.93 -9.43
CA ASN A 10 7.54 6.11 -9.99
C ASN A 10 6.69 6.85 -11.05
N ALA A 11 5.44 6.43 -11.29
CA ALA A 11 4.51 7.20 -12.12
C ALA A 11 4.08 8.46 -11.38
N ALA A 12 3.63 9.51 -12.08
CA ALA A 12 3.38 10.83 -11.47
C ALA A 12 2.56 10.79 -10.17
N ALA A 13 1.44 10.05 -10.15
CA ALA A 13 0.60 9.91 -8.95
C ALA A 13 1.24 9.03 -7.87
N THR A 14 1.81 7.87 -8.25
CA THR A 14 2.40 6.94 -7.27
C THR A 14 3.72 7.45 -6.69
N MET A 15 4.47 8.26 -7.44
CA MET A 15 5.64 8.97 -6.96
C MET A 15 5.28 9.99 -5.85
N GLY A 16 4.05 10.50 -5.86
CA GLY A 16 3.51 11.32 -4.76
C GLY A 16 3.42 10.53 -3.45
N ALA A 17 2.97 9.27 -3.54
CA ALA A 17 2.87 8.32 -2.44
C ALA A 17 4.22 7.74 -2.01
N THR A 18 5.15 7.49 -2.94
CA THR A 18 6.53 7.14 -2.61
C THR A 18 7.16 8.23 -1.73
N ALA A 19 7.83 7.87 -0.65
CA ALA A 19 8.33 8.80 0.36
C ALA A 19 9.85 8.68 0.55
N GLN A 20 10.57 8.56 -0.56
CA GLN A 20 12.03 8.42 -0.63
C GLN A 20 12.59 9.45 -1.62
N CYS A 21 13.53 10.30 -1.17
CA CYS A 21 13.96 11.47 -1.94
C CYS A 21 14.64 11.13 -3.27
N ASN A 22 15.37 10.02 -3.34
CA ASN A 22 16.04 9.53 -4.55
C ASN A 22 15.07 9.03 -5.64
N TRP A 23 13.79 8.84 -5.32
CA TRP A 23 12.75 8.46 -6.27
C TRP A 23 11.84 9.62 -6.69
N LYS A 24 12.06 10.83 -6.14
CA LYS A 24 11.25 12.02 -6.45
C LYS A 24 11.97 12.94 -7.41
N PHE A 25 11.28 13.29 -8.49
CA PHE A 25 11.67 14.40 -9.34
C PHE A 25 11.23 15.74 -8.72
N ASN A 26 11.89 16.83 -9.12
CA ASN A 26 11.55 18.18 -8.70
C ASN A 26 10.29 18.70 -9.43
N ILE A 27 9.15 18.07 -9.16
CA ILE A 27 7.83 18.44 -9.70
C ILE A 27 6.82 18.55 -8.57
N VAL A 28 5.76 19.32 -8.79
CA VAL A 28 4.68 19.47 -7.82
C VAL A 28 3.96 18.13 -7.64
N GLN A 29 3.81 17.69 -6.40
CA GLN A 29 3.03 16.53 -6.00
C GLN A 29 1.92 16.99 -5.06
N THR A 30 0.67 16.63 -5.33
CA THR A 30 -0.50 17.10 -4.57
C THR A 30 -1.28 15.95 -3.95
N GLY A 31 -1.94 16.20 -2.83
CA GLY A 31 -2.94 15.28 -2.27
C GLY A 31 -2.38 14.08 -1.50
N VAL A 32 -1.11 14.12 -1.08
CA VAL A 32 -0.49 13.06 -0.27
C VAL A 32 0.17 13.66 0.96
N HIS A 33 -0.15 13.08 2.12
CA HIS A 33 0.53 13.31 3.39
C HIS A 33 1.34 12.06 3.77
N HIS A 34 2.52 12.28 4.35
CA HIS A 34 3.47 11.23 4.73
C HIS A 34 3.57 11.14 6.26
N ALA A 35 2.88 10.16 6.83
CA ALA A 35 2.91 9.85 8.25
C ALA A 35 4.26 9.21 8.65
N LEU A 36 4.56 9.18 9.94
CA LEU A 36 5.75 8.60 10.52
C LEU A 36 5.94 7.15 10.05
N ASN A 37 7.20 6.79 9.79
CA ASN A 37 7.57 5.40 9.53
C ASN A 37 7.56 4.63 10.87
N PRO A 38 6.73 3.59 11.04
CA PRO A 38 6.69 2.78 12.26
C PRO A 38 7.83 1.76 12.29
N ASP A 39 9.08 2.26 12.24
CA ASP A 39 10.30 1.46 12.24
C ASP A 39 10.65 0.99 13.66
N PRO A 40 10.63 -0.32 13.96
CA PRO A 40 10.94 -0.85 15.28
C PRO A 40 12.36 -0.57 15.77
N TYR A 41 13.30 -0.36 14.85
CA TYR A 41 14.72 -0.25 15.14
C TYR A 41 15.21 1.20 15.15
N ARG A 42 14.80 2.01 14.17
CA ARG A 42 15.27 3.41 14.02
C ARG A 42 14.23 4.46 14.37
N GLY A 43 12.98 4.06 14.56
CA GLY A 43 11.89 4.99 14.81
C GLY A 43 11.83 5.46 16.27
N ALA A 44 11.11 6.56 16.49
CA ALA A 44 11.06 7.25 17.79
C ALA A 44 10.40 6.45 18.93
N PHE A 45 9.59 5.44 18.59
CA PHE A 45 8.79 4.67 19.56
C PHE A 45 9.13 3.18 19.59
N GLY A 46 10.24 2.75 18.96
CA GLY A 46 10.64 1.35 18.92
C GLY A 46 9.52 0.45 18.38
N SER A 47 9.24 -0.68 19.04
CA SER A 47 8.19 -1.62 18.61
C SER A 47 6.75 -1.25 19.03
N ASP A 48 6.51 -0.03 19.52
CA ASP A 48 5.17 0.42 19.94
C ASP A 48 4.39 1.00 18.75
N GLY A 49 3.71 0.13 17.99
CA GLY A 49 2.98 0.51 16.79
C GLY A 49 1.83 1.49 17.04
N GLU A 50 1.14 1.39 18.17
CA GLU A 50 0.03 2.29 18.50
C GLU A 50 0.50 3.74 18.68
N LYS A 51 1.69 3.96 19.25
CA LYS A 51 2.26 5.32 19.35
C LYS A 51 2.54 5.93 17.98
N TYR A 52 3.05 5.16 17.02
CA TYR A 52 3.19 5.67 15.65
C TYR A 52 1.83 5.90 15.00
N ALA A 53 0.85 5.04 15.25
CA ALA A 53 -0.47 5.17 14.63
C ALA A 53 -1.17 6.48 15.01
N LYS A 54 -0.88 7.06 16.18
CA LYS A 54 -1.38 8.40 16.56
C LYS A 54 -1.03 9.49 15.54
N ASP A 55 0.11 9.39 14.86
CA ASP A 55 0.51 10.34 13.82
C ASP A 55 -0.41 10.27 12.58
N ILE A 56 -1.11 9.15 12.35
CA ILE A 56 -2.19 9.09 11.35
C ILE A 56 -3.33 10.01 11.74
N GLN A 57 -3.77 9.96 13.00
CA GLN A 57 -4.83 10.85 13.50
C GLN A 57 -4.39 12.31 13.46
N GLU A 58 -3.18 12.63 13.92
CA GLU A 58 -2.64 13.99 13.83
C GLU A 58 -2.54 14.48 12.37
N THR A 59 -2.12 13.61 11.45
CA THR A 59 -2.12 13.93 10.02
C THR A 59 -3.52 14.24 9.50
N ILE A 60 -4.54 13.50 9.94
CA ILE A 60 -5.94 13.74 9.56
C ILE A 60 -6.42 15.08 10.14
N ASP A 61 -6.22 15.31 11.44
CA ASP A 61 -6.76 16.45 12.17
C ASP A 61 -6.11 17.78 11.75
N TYR A 62 -4.79 17.77 11.54
CA TYR A 62 -4.03 19.00 11.27
C TYR A 62 -3.58 19.14 9.82
N GLY A 63 -3.58 18.05 9.04
CA GLY A 63 -3.18 18.05 7.64
C GLY A 63 -4.34 18.03 6.65
N THR A 64 -5.56 17.71 7.09
CA THR A 64 -6.70 17.50 6.19
C THR A 64 -7.96 18.20 6.67
N THR A 65 -9.10 17.87 6.06
CA THR A 65 -10.43 18.39 6.47
C THR A 65 -11.08 17.53 7.58
N GLY A 66 -10.32 16.66 8.23
CA GLY A 66 -10.85 15.57 9.07
C GLY A 66 -11.39 14.37 8.28
N ARG A 67 -11.24 14.39 6.94
CA ARG A 67 -11.67 13.33 6.02
C ARG A 67 -10.55 13.02 5.04
N VAL A 68 -10.36 11.74 4.73
CA VAL A 68 -9.35 11.26 3.78
C VAL A 68 -9.94 10.30 2.77
N ALA A 69 -9.38 10.28 1.56
CA ALA A 69 -9.76 9.29 0.55
C ALA A 69 -9.25 7.88 0.91
N GLY A 70 -8.07 7.81 1.54
CA GLY A 70 -7.52 6.54 1.98
C GLY A 70 -6.09 6.59 2.46
N PHE A 71 -5.61 5.42 2.83
CA PHE A 71 -4.28 5.13 3.34
C PHE A 71 -3.67 4.00 2.52
N ILE A 72 -2.41 4.15 2.11
CA ILE A 72 -1.64 3.12 1.42
C ILE A 72 -0.36 2.81 2.18
N SER A 73 -0.10 1.51 2.36
CA SER A 73 1.13 1.04 2.99
C SER A 73 1.52 -0.32 2.47
N GLU A 74 2.83 -0.55 2.35
CA GLU A 74 3.40 -1.90 2.31
C GLU A 74 3.23 -2.55 3.69
N ALA A 75 3.00 -3.86 3.78
CA ALA A 75 3.00 -4.57 5.06
C ALA A 75 4.42 -4.73 5.65
N ILE A 76 5.41 -4.75 4.75
CA ILE A 76 6.84 -4.69 5.04
C ILE A 76 7.43 -3.74 3.99
N GLN A 77 8.06 -2.65 4.40
CA GLN A 77 8.64 -1.69 3.45
C GLN A 77 9.83 -2.32 2.72
N GLY A 78 9.65 -2.65 1.45
CA GLY A 78 10.64 -3.41 0.70
C GLY A 78 11.84 -2.56 0.30
N VAL A 79 11.64 -1.61 -0.62
CA VAL A 79 12.69 -0.67 -1.08
C VAL A 79 13.17 0.22 0.07
N GLY A 80 12.31 0.44 1.08
CA GLY A 80 12.65 1.15 2.32
C GLY A 80 13.69 0.46 3.20
N GLY A 81 14.14 -0.75 2.84
CA GLY A 81 15.20 -1.47 3.55
C GLY A 81 14.73 -2.74 4.24
N ILE A 82 13.66 -3.38 3.73
CA ILE A 82 13.06 -4.59 4.31
C ILE A 82 12.67 -4.34 5.79
N VAL A 83 11.87 -3.31 6.00
CA VAL A 83 11.47 -2.87 7.35
C VAL A 83 10.08 -3.39 7.66
N GLU A 84 9.99 -4.31 8.63
CA GLU A 84 8.71 -4.70 9.23
C GLU A 84 8.12 -3.53 10.02
N LEU A 85 6.81 -3.34 9.95
CA LEU A 85 6.14 -2.31 10.72
C LEU A 85 6.07 -2.72 12.19
N ALA A 86 6.15 -1.73 13.09
CA ALA A 86 5.96 -1.94 14.52
C ALA A 86 4.63 -2.67 14.81
N PRO A 87 4.64 -3.72 15.66
CA PRO A 87 3.46 -4.49 16.00
C PRO A 87 2.27 -3.61 16.43
N GLY A 88 1.08 -3.93 15.95
CA GLY A 88 -0.15 -3.19 16.25
C GLY A 88 -0.35 -1.92 15.41
N TYR A 89 0.61 -1.51 14.58
CA TYR A 89 0.49 -0.30 13.76
C TYR A 89 -0.67 -0.36 12.75
N LEU A 90 -0.69 -1.36 11.86
CA LEU A 90 -1.70 -1.42 10.79
C LEU A 90 -3.13 -1.55 11.31
N PRO A 91 -3.44 -2.39 12.32
CA PRO A 91 -4.78 -2.43 12.91
C PRO A 91 -5.25 -1.06 13.41
N ALA A 92 -4.38 -0.34 14.14
CA ALA A 92 -4.70 0.99 14.66
C ALA A 92 -4.87 2.03 13.54
N ALA A 93 -3.95 2.04 12.56
CA ALA A 93 -4.01 2.96 11.43
C ALA A 93 -5.28 2.74 10.58
N TYR A 94 -5.62 1.49 10.27
CA TYR A 94 -6.81 1.18 9.46
C TYR A 94 -8.10 1.62 10.15
N LYS A 95 -8.18 1.43 11.48
CA LYS A 95 -9.32 1.92 12.26
C LYS A 95 -9.48 3.44 12.12
N MET A 96 -8.43 4.21 12.37
CA MET A 96 -8.47 5.68 12.30
C MET A 96 -8.83 6.18 10.89
N VAL A 97 -8.25 5.56 9.86
CA VAL A 97 -8.52 5.91 8.45
C VAL A 97 -9.99 5.66 8.08
N ARG A 98 -10.55 4.52 8.50
CA ARG A 98 -11.95 4.16 8.24
C ARG A 98 -12.91 5.07 9.01
N GLU A 99 -12.58 5.43 10.25
CA GLU A 99 -13.36 6.42 11.03
C GLU A 99 -13.38 7.79 10.34
N ALA A 100 -12.30 8.18 9.66
CA ALA A 100 -12.24 9.37 8.80
C ALA A 100 -12.87 9.18 7.39
N GLY A 101 -13.51 8.03 7.14
CA GLY A 101 -14.21 7.70 5.89
C GLY A 101 -13.31 7.32 4.72
N GLY A 102 -12.05 6.97 4.95
CA GLY A 102 -11.10 6.55 3.93
C GLY A 102 -11.01 5.04 3.74
N LEU A 103 -10.45 4.63 2.60
CA LEU A 103 -10.14 3.24 2.29
C LEU A 103 -8.70 2.86 2.69
N CYS A 104 -8.49 1.61 3.06
CA CYS A 104 -7.19 1.05 3.42
C CYS A 104 -6.66 0.19 2.27
N ILE A 105 -5.49 0.55 1.75
CA ILE A 105 -4.84 -0.08 0.60
C ILE A 105 -3.57 -0.80 1.09
N ALA A 106 -3.51 -2.11 0.88
CA ALA A 106 -2.28 -2.87 1.09
C ALA A 106 -1.48 -2.92 -0.21
N ASP A 107 -0.26 -2.36 -0.17
CA ASP A 107 0.71 -2.52 -1.24
C ASP A 107 1.50 -3.81 -1.06
N GLU A 108 1.03 -4.85 -1.72
CA GLU A 108 1.58 -6.21 -1.68
C GLU A 108 2.48 -6.49 -2.89
N VAL A 109 2.93 -5.45 -3.61
CA VAL A 109 3.78 -5.61 -4.79
C VAL A 109 5.09 -6.36 -4.45
N GLN A 110 5.60 -6.23 -3.23
CA GLN A 110 6.84 -6.91 -2.80
C GLN A 110 6.59 -8.07 -1.83
N ALA A 111 5.76 -7.85 -0.81
CA ALA A 111 5.52 -8.80 0.28
C ALA A 111 4.47 -9.86 -0.05
N GLY A 112 3.61 -9.62 -1.04
CA GLY A 112 2.56 -10.55 -1.43
C GLY A 112 3.09 -11.75 -2.20
N VAL A 113 2.16 -12.64 -2.54
CA VAL A 113 2.45 -13.88 -3.30
C VAL A 113 3.48 -14.74 -2.58
N ALA A 114 3.19 -15.00 -1.30
CA ALA A 114 3.94 -15.87 -0.41
C ALA A 114 5.41 -15.46 -0.14
N ARG A 115 5.83 -14.23 -0.48
CA ARG A 115 7.21 -13.76 -0.25
C ARG A 115 7.64 -13.89 1.22
N ILE A 116 6.72 -13.61 2.15
CA ILE A 116 6.99 -13.65 3.59
C ILE A 116 6.98 -15.06 4.18
N GLY A 117 6.59 -16.07 3.40
CA GLY A 117 6.58 -17.49 3.78
C GLY A 117 5.46 -17.91 4.73
N SER A 118 5.23 -17.16 5.81
CA SER A 118 4.22 -17.51 6.82
C SER A 118 2.77 -17.34 6.33
N HIS A 119 2.55 -16.44 5.38
CA HIS A 119 1.25 -16.12 4.81
C HIS A 119 1.38 -15.82 3.31
N PHE A 120 0.25 -15.80 2.61
CA PHE A 120 0.24 -15.50 1.18
C PHE A 120 0.38 -13.98 0.94
N TRP A 121 -0.21 -13.17 1.81
CA TRP A 121 -0.12 -11.71 1.79
C TRP A 121 0.56 -11.17 3.05
N GLY A 122 1.33 -10.10 2.93
CA GLY A 122 1.99 -9.45 4.06
C GLY A 122 1.01 -8.95 5.12
N PHE A 123 -0.13 -8.39 4.70
CA PHE A 123 -1.15 -7.86 5.60
C PHE A 123 -1.79 -8.93 6.50
N GLU A 124 -1.78 -10.21 6.10
CA GLU A 124 -2.29 -11.31 6.92
C GLU A 124 -1.44 -11.48 8.18
N GLY A 125 -0.12 -11.39 8.05
CA GLY A 125 0.81 -11.41 9.19
C GLY A 125 0.65 -10.22 10.14
N GLN A 126 -0.03 -9.17 9.70
CA GLN A 126 -0.35 -7.98 10.50
C GLN A 126 -1.77 -8.02 11.09
N GLY A 127 -2.53 -9.09 10.81
CA GLY A 127 -3.87 -9.31 11.35
C GLY A 127 -4.92 -8.32 10.83
N VAL A 128 -4.75 -7.77 9.62
CA VAL A 128 -5.68 -6.80 9.02
C VAL A 128 -6.24 -7.29 7.69
N ILE A 129 -7.41 -6.79 7.32
CA ILE A 129 -8.02 -7.01 5.99
C ILE A 129 -8.14 -5.64 5.31
N PRO A 130 -7.44 -5.40 4.18
CA PRO A 130 -7.53 -4.15 3.42
C PRO A 130 -8.78 -4.10 2.55
N ASP A 131 -9.13 -2.90 2.10
CA ASP A 131 -10.22 -2.66 1.16
C ASP A 131 -9.76 -2.82 -0.30
N ILE A 132 -8.48 -2.56 -0.56
CA ILE A 132 -7.81 -2.70 -1.87
C ILE A 132 -6.44 -3.36 -1.67
N VAL A 133 -6.06 -4.27 -2.55
CA VAL A 133 -4.73 -4.86 -2.62
C VAL A 133 -4.09 -4.54 -3.97
N THR A 134 -2.88 -3.99 -3.97
CA THR A 134 -2.07 -3.83 -5.19
C THR A 134 -0.99 -4.91 -5.22
N MET A 135 -0.81 -5.56 -6.37
CA MET A 135 0.17 -6.63 -6.54
C MET A 135 0.80 -6.60 -7.93
N ALA A 136 2.04 -7.04 -8.02
CA ALA A 136 2.79 -7.22 -9.27
C ALA A 136 3.92 -8.22 -8.98
N LYS A 137 5.12 -8.03 -9.53
CA LYS A 137 6.34 -8.81 -9.26
C LYS A 137 6.08 -10.32 -9.17
N GLY A 138 5.89 -10.85 -7.95
CA GLY A 138 5.66 -12.26 -7.66
C GLY A 138 4.52 -12.88 -8.47
N ILE A 139 3.43 -12.14 -8.76
CA ILE A 139 2.27 -12.68 -9.49
C ILE A 139 2.62 -13.10 -10.92
N GLY A 140 3.66 -12.52 -11.51
CA GLY A 140 4.12 -12.82 -12.87
C GLY A 140 5.45 -13.56 -12.92
N ASN A 141 6.16 -13.65 -11.79
CA ASN A 141 7.50 -14.23 -11.65
C ASN A 141 8.44 -13.95 -12.85
N GLY A 142 8.53 -12.69 -13.26
CA GLY A 142 9.32 -12.22 -14.42
C GLY A 142 8.49 -11.79 -15.63
N MET A 143 7.25 -12.24 -15.76
CA MET A 143 6.31 -11.73 -16.77
C MET A 143 5.70 -10.39 -16.33
N PRO A 144 5.63 -9.36 -17.19
CA PRO A 144 4.98 -8.10 -16.84
C PRO A 144 3.47 -8.27 -16.63
N ILE A 145 3.07 -8.22 -15.36
CA ILE A 145 1.67 -8.20 -14.94
C ILE A 145 1.57 -7.49 -13.58
N GLY A 146 0.53 -6.67 -13.45
CA GLY A 146 0.11 -6.07 -12.20
C GLY A 146 -1.41 -6.25 -12.07
N ALA A 147 -1.89 -6.33 -10.84
CA ALA A 147 -3.31 -6.44 -10.54
C ALA A 147 -3.67 -5.55 -9.36
N VAL A 148 -4.92 -5.09 -9.38
CA VAL A 148 -5.58 -4.43 -8.26
C VAL A 148 -6.81 -5.27 -7.93
N VAL A 149 -6.91 -5.71 -6.68
CA VAL A 149 -8.03 -6.49 -6.17
C VAL A 149 -8.79 -5.64 -5.17
N THR A 150 -10.11 -5.61 -5.25
CA THR A 150 -10.98 -4.88 -4.32
C THR A 150 -12.37 -5.51 -4.27
N THR A 151 -13.23 -5.02 -3.39
CA THR A 151 -14.60 -5.51 -3.24
C THR A 151 -15.49 -5.08 -4.42
N PRO A 152 -16.57 -5.83 -4.71
CA PRO A 152 -17.54 -5.43 -5.74
C PRO A 152 -18.14 -4.04 -5.49
N GLU A 153 -18.37 -3.66 -4.24
CA GLU A 153 -18.88 -2.35 -3.84
C GLU A 153 -17.94 -1.22 -4.29
N ILE A 154 -16.64 -1.35 -4.03
CA ILE A 154 -15.63 -0.36 -4.45
C ILE A 154 -15.48 -0.38 -5.97
N ALA A 155 -15.42 -1.57 -6.58
CA ALA A 155 -15.29 -1.71 -8.04
C ALA A 155 -16.46 -1.10 -8.81
N GLN A 156 -17.65 -1.02 -8.20
CA GLN A 156 -18.85 -0.46 -8.81
C GLN A 156 -18.64 0.99 -9.30
N VAL A 157 -17.75 1.77 -8.66
CA VAL A 157 -17.49 3.17 -9.10
C VAL A 157 -16.91 3.24 -10.51
N LEU A 158 -16.15 2.21 -10.93
CA LEU A 158 -15.55 2.14 -12.26
C LEU A 158 -16.58 1.84 -13.34
N THR A 159 -17.77 1.33 -13.00
CA THR A 159 -18.87 1.16 -13.97
C THR A 159 -19.38 2.49 -14.53
N ARG A 160 -19.02 3.61 -13.89
CA ARG A 160 -19.41 4.97 -14.27
C ARG A 160 -18.25 5.77 -14.87
N ARG A 161 -17.09 5.16 -15.14
CA ARG A 161 -15.86 5.82 -15.60
C ARG A 161 -15.15 4.96 -16.64
N SER A 162 -14.49 5.60 -17.61
CA SER A 162 -13.62 4.90 -18.55
C SER A 162 -12.19 4.92 -18.04
N TYR A 163 -11.63 3.74 -17.81
CA TYR A 163 -10.22 3.53 -17.52
C TYR A 163 -9.76 2.30 -18.31
N PHE A 164 -8.68 2.44 -19.07
CA PHE A 164 -8.16 1.33 -19.86
C PHE A 164 -6.63 1.41 -19.93
N ASN A 165 -6.01 0.25 -20.08
CA ASN A 165 -4.61 0.10 -20.46
C ASN A 165 -4.57 -0.79 -21.69
N THR A 166 -3.79 -0.46 -22.72
CA THR A 166 -3.69 -1.28 -23.95
C THR A 166 -3.32 -2.74 -23.65
N PHE A 167 -2.46 -2.95 -22.63
CA PHE A 167 -2.04 -4.29 -22.19
C PHE A 167 -2.81 -4.80 -20.97
N GLY A 168 -3.86 -4.11 -20.54
CA GLY A 168 -4.71 -4.54 -19.42
C GLY A 168 -5.39 -5.88 -19.74
N GLY A 169 -5.20 -6.88 -18.88
CA GLY A 169 -5.76 -8.22 -19.10
C GLY A 169 -5.11 -9.01 -20.24
N ASN A 170 -3.88 -8.65 -20.65
CA ASN A 170 -3.15 -9.34 -21.72
C ASN A 170 -3.14 -10.87 -21.50
N PRO A 171 -3.63 -11.69 -22.45
CA PRO A 171 -3.76 -13.13 -22.26
C PRO A 171 -2.44 -13.87 -22.02
N VAL A 172 -1.32 -13.43 -22.62
CA VAL A 172 0.00 -14.04 -22.41
C VAL A 172 0.47 -13.81 -20.98
N SER A 173 0.40 -12.57 -20.51
CA SER A 173 0.74 -12.21 -19.13
C SER A 173 -0.17 -12.90 -18.11
N THR A 174 -1.47 -12.95 -18.37
CA THR A 174 -2.44 -13.61 -17.49
C THR A 174 -2.23 -15.12 -17.44
N ALA A 175 -1.95 -15.78 -18.58
CA ALA A 175 -1.67 -17.22 -18.61
C ALA A 175 -0.38 -17.56 -17.83
N ALA A 176 0.68 -16.76 -18.00
CA ALA A 176 1.91 -16.91 -17.24
C ALA A 176 1.67 -16.72 -15.73
N GLY A 177 0.96 -15.65 -15.33
CA GLY A 177 0.65 -15.42 -13.92
C GLY A 177 -0.22 -16.53 -13.31
N HIS A 178 -1.21 -17.02 -14.05
CA HIS A 178 -2.03 -18.15 -13.62
C HIS A 178 -1.21 -19.45 -13.46
N ALA A 179 -0.21 -19.68 -14.32
CA ALA A 179 0.71 -20.80 -14.15
C ALA A 179 1.59 -20.64 -12.91
N VAL A 180 2.07 -19.43 -12.62
CA VAL A 180 2.84 -19.12 -11.40
C VAL A 180 2.03 -19.40 -10.14
N LEU A 181 0.76 -18.98 -10.08
CA LEU A 181 -0.10 -19.14 -8.89
C LEU A 181 -0.57 -20.58 -8.63
N LYS A 182 -0.28 -21.52 -9.54
CA LYS A 182 -0.64 -22.94 -9.40
C LYS A 182 0.46 -23.80 -8.76
N VAL A 183 1.65 -23.24 -8.60
CA VAL A 183 2.82 -23.90 -7.99
C VAL A 183 2.91 -23.48 -6.53
#